data_AF-A0A5K7XF31-F1
#
_entry.id   AF-A0A5K7XF31-F1
#
_cell.length_a   1.000
_cell.length_b   1.000
_cell.length_c   1.000
_cell.angle_alpha   90.00
_cell.angle_beta   90.00
_cell.angle_gamma   90.00
#
_symmetry.space_group_name_H-M   'P 1'
#
loop_
_entity.id
_entity.type
_entity.pdbx_description
1 polymer ?
#
loop_
_entity_poly.entity_id
_entity_poly.type
_entity_poly.pdbx_seq_one_letter_code
_entity_poly.pdbx_strand_id
1 'polypeptide(L)'
;MAMNESFHNECTSLDDYLDRELAGEAALRFETHLANCAACRDAVAQQQWIDATLRSSVAASPIAPATLLTAMGDPIAAATQRQRQRRLLTASFAVAASVAVIATVAWRMLALAPGSARGSLPTPHNVAQREVAPGRSPGLEQPAQPREQLKIQTVARFTAGADGIAIPIASESPEVTIVQFYSTTDADRRMQRRRELEAKYQELIGG
;
A
#
# COMPACT_ATOMS: atom_id res chain seq x y z
N MET A 1 -25.08 -12.17 -16.73
CA MET A 1 -24.09 -12.68 -15.76
C MET A 1 -22.88 -11.73 -15.71
N ALA A 2 -23.05 -10.53 -15.15
CA ALA A 2 -22.00 -9.51 -15.03
C ALA A 2 -21.86 -8.97 -13.59
N MET A 3 -22.33 -9.73 -12.59
CA MET A 3 -22.37 -9.28 -11.19
C MET A 3 -21.22 -9.84 -10.32
N ASN A 4 -20.28 -10.62 -10.86
CA ASN A 4 -19.21 -11.24 -10.05
C ASN A 4 -17.87 -10.49 -10.04
N GLU A 5 -17.58 -9.62 -11.00
CA GLU A 5 -16.27 -8.94 -11.04
C GLU A 5 -16.12 -7.80 -10.02
N SER A 6 -17.22 -7.17 -9.60
CA SER A 6 -17.20 -6.11 -8.60
C SER A 6 -16.84 -6.60 -7.20
N PHE A 7 -17.20 -7.84 -6.84
CA PHE A 7 -16.98 -8.36 -5.48
C PHE A 7 -15.50 -8.64 -5.14
N HIS A 8 -14.65 -8.93 -6.15
CA HIS A 8 -13.22 -9.15 -5.88
C HIS A 8 -12.44 -7.86 -5.67
N ASN A 9 -12.88 -6.74 -6.26
CA ASN A 9 -12.17 -5.49 -6.12
C ASN A 9 -12.40 -4.86 -4.73
N GLU A 10 -13.56 -5.10 -4.11
CA GLU A 10 -13.88 -4.56 -2.78
C GLU A 10 -13.04 -5.21 -1.67
N CYS A 11 -12.67 -6.49 -1.80
CA CYS A 11 -11.77 -7.16 -0.86
C CYS A 11 -10.38 -6.52 -0.77
N THR A 12 -9.94 -5.79 -1.81
CA THR A 12 -8.63 -5.12 -1.79
C THR A 12 -8.58 -3.92 -0.84
N SER A 13 -9.74 -3.39 -0.43
CA SER A 13 -9.85 -2.27 0.51
C SER A 13 -9.92 -2.70 1.99
N LEU A 14 -9.70 -3.99 2.28
CA LEU A 14 -9.69 -4.51 3.65
C LEU A 14 -8.60 -3.86 4.51
N ASP A 15 -7.39 -3.73 4.00
CA ASP A 15 -6.26 -3.15 4.73
C ASP A 15 -6.53 -1.67 5.05
N ASP A 16 -7.00 -0.90 4.07
CA ASP A 16 -7.39 0.51 4.26
C ASP A 16 -8.52 0.67 5.30
N TYR A 17 -9.46 -0.29 5.37
CA TYR A 17 -10.51 -0.29 6.39
C TYR A 17 -9.95 -0.56 7.79
N LEU A 18 -9.08 -1.57 7.93
CA LEU A 18 -8.45 -1.94 9.19
C LEU A 18 -7.56 -0.82 9.75
N ASP A 19 -6.84 -0.13 8.87
CA ASP A 19 -6.01 1.04 9.21
C ASP A 19 -6.83 2.33 9.44
N ARG A 20 -8.16 2.26 9.30
CA ARG A 20 -9.10 3.39 9.40
C ARG A 20 -8.77 4.52 8.42
N GLU A 21 -8.26 4.18 7.25
CA GLU A 21 -7.96 5.12 6.18
C GLU A 21 -9.19 5.38 5.28
N LEU A 22 -10.13 4.44 5.23
CA LEU A 22 -11.42 4.64 4.58
C LEU A 22 -12.28 5.64 5.37
N ALA A 23 -12.75 6.69 4.70
CA ALA A 23 -13.64 7.70 5.27
C ALA A 23 -14.87 7.94 4.40
N GLY A 24 -15.94 8.45 5.02
CA GLY A 24 -17.16 8.87 4.33
C GLY A 24 -17.86 7.73 3.58
N GLU A 25 -18.20 7.97 2.32
CA GLU A 25 -18.96 7.02 1.49
C GLU A 25 -18.22 5.70 1.23
N ALA A 26 -16.89 5.74 1.13
CA ALA A 26 -16.08 4.55 0.90
C ALA A 26 -16.16 3.58 2.10
N ALA A 27 -16.14 4.11 3.33
CA ALA A 27 -16.30 3.32 4.54
C ALA A 27 -17.70 2.67 4.61
N LEU A 28 -18.76 3.43 4.31
CA LEU A 28 -20.14 2.91 4.28
C LEU A 28 -20.33 1.80 3.23
N ARG A 29 -19.74 1.98 2.04
CA ARG A 29 -19.74 0.93 1.00
C ARG A 29 -19.03 -0.33 1.48
N PHE A 30 -17.89 -0.20 2.14
CA PHE A 30 -17.17 -1.36 2.68
C PHE A 30 -17.93 -2.04 3.83
N GLU A 31 -18.58 -1.29 4.72
CA GLU A 31 -19.46 -1.87 5.75
C GLU A 31 -20.62 -2.66 5.14
N THR A 32 -21.19 -2.15 4.05
CA THR A 32 -22.21 -2.88 3.28
C THR A 32 -21.64 -4.16 2.66
N HIS A 33 -20.40 -4.13 2.18
CA HIS A 33 -19.70 -5.33 1.70
C HIS A 33 -19.46 -6.34 2.83
N LEU A 34 -19.06 -5.90 4.03
CA LEU A 34 -18.88 -6.77 5.20
C LEU A 34 -20.18 -7.50 5.57
N ALA A 35 -21.35 -6.89 5.40
CA ALA A 35 -22.62 -7.58 5.63
C ALA A 35 -22.82 -8.80 4.69
N ASN A 36 -22.23 -8.77 3.49
CA ASN A 36 -22.44 -9.77 2.45
C ASN A 36 -21.26 -10.73 2.26
N CYS A 37 -20.04 -10.36 2.67
CA CYS A 37 -18.83 -11.15 2.47
C CYS A 37 -18.34 -11.79 3.78
N ALA A 38 -18.51 -13.11 3.92
CA ALA A 38 -18.07 -13.85 5.10
C ALA A 38 -16.54 -13.79 5.33
N ALA A 39 -15.75 -13.94 4.26
CA ALA A 39 -14.29 -13.92 4.35
C ALA A 39 -13.74 -12.60 4.92
N CYS A 40 -14.28 -11.46 4.47
CA CYS A 40 -13.88 -10.15 4.99
C CYS A 40 -14.30 -9.96 6.45
N ARG A 41 -15.46 -10.48 6.87
CA ARG A 41 -15.85 -10.45 8.28
C ARG A 41 -14.92 -11.27 9.16
N ASP A 42 -14.57 -12.47 8.72
CA ASP A 42 -13.68 -13.36 9.47
C ASP A 42 -12.28 -12.72 9.61
N ALA A 43 -11.77 -12.09 8.55
CA ALA A 43 -10.51 -11.36 8.59
C ALA A 43 -10.57 -10.16 9.56
N VAL A 44 -11.64 -9.35 9.54
CA VAL A 44 -11.83 -8.24 10.49
C VAL A 44 -11.92 -8.76 11.93
N ALA A 45 -12.67 -9.83 12.16
CA ALA A 45 -12.80 -10.44 13.49
C ALA A 45 -11.46 -10.98 14.00
N GLN A 46 -10.67 -11.63 13.12
CA GLN A 46 -9.34 -12.12 13.45
C GLN A 46 -8.40 -10.96 13.84
N GLN A 47 -8.40 -9.87 13.08
CA GLN A 47 -7.58 -8.70 13.42
C GLN A 47 -8.00 -8.07 14.76
N GLN A 48 -9.31 -7.92 14.99
CA GLN A 48 -9.83 -7.40 16.26
C GLN A 48 -9.45 -8.29 17.45
N TRP A 49 -9.45 -9.61 17.27
CA TRP A 49 -9.02 -10.57 18.28
C TRP A 49 -7.51 -10.45 18.57
N ILE A 50 -6.66 -10.31 17.54
CA ILE A 50 -5.22 -10.06 17.71
C ILE A 50 -5.00 -8.78 18.50
N ASP A 51 -5.65 -7.68 18.10
CA ASP A 51 -5.52 -6.40 18.79
C ASP A 51 -5.97 -6.47 20.26
N ALA A 52 -7.08 -7.17 20.52
CA ALA A 52 -7.58 -7.36 21.88
C ALA A 52 -6.60 -8.18 22.74
N THR A 53 -6.00 -9.22 22.17
CA THR A 53 -4.99 -10.07 22.82
C THR A 53 -3.71 -9.29 23.11
N LEU A 54 -3.25 -8.48 22.16
CA LEU A 54 -2.09 -7.61 22.37
C LEU A 54 -2.38 -6.57 23.46
N ARG A 55 -3.54 -5.92 23.44
CA ARG A 55 -3.94 -4.95 24.47
C ARG A 55 -4.06 -5.58 25.86
N SER A 56 -4.59 -6.79 25.97
CA SER A 56 -4.70 -7.47 27.27
C SER A 56 -3.33 -7.86 27.82
N SER A 57 -2.39 -8.28 26.95
CA SER A 57 -1.01 -8.58 27.36
C SER A 57 -0.27 -7.33 27.85
N VAL A 58 -0.48 -6.17 27.20
CA VAL A 58 0.09 -4.89 27.62
C VAL A 58 -0.50 -4.43 28.95
N ALA A 59 -1.81 -4.64 29.17
CA ALA A 59 -2.47 -4.27 30.42
C ALA A 59 -1.95 -5.08 31.64
N ALA A 60 -1.46 -6.29 31.42
CA ALA A 60 -0.86 -7.13 32.46
C ALA A 60 0.61 -6.76 32.76
N SER A 61 1.26 -5.97 31.88
CA SER A 61 2.63 -5.53 32.10
C SER A 61 2.66 -4.44 33.18
N PRO A 62 3.64 -4.45 34.10
CA PRO A 62 3.82 -3.38 35.06
C PRO A 62 3.92 -2.04 34.32
N ILE A 63 3.18 -1.04 34.83
CA ILE A 63 3.10 0.31 34.28
C ILE A 63 4.52 0.81 34.02
N ALA A 64 4.83 1.13 32.76
CA ALA A 64 6.11 1.70 32.40
C ALA A 64 6.38 2.95 33.25
N PRO A 65 7.61 3.15 33.75
CA PRO A 65 7.94 4.31 34.57
C PRO A 65 7.56 5.60 33.83
N ALA A 66 6.97 6.56 34.54
CA ALA A 66 6.42 7.79 33.96
C ALA A 66 7.43 8.57 33.11
N THR A 67 8.74 8.43 33.41
CA THR A 67 9.84 9.02 32.66
C THR A 67 9.99 8.46 31.24
N LEU A 68 9.66 7.19 31.00
CA LEU A 68 9.64 6.62 29.65
C LEU A 68 8.40 7.07 28.87
N LEU A 69 7.27 7.21 29.55
CA LEU A 69 6.04 7.70 28.92
C LEU A 69 6.18 9.15 28.45
N THR A 70 6.82 10.02 29.22
CA THR A 70 7.10 11.40 28.79
C THR A 70 8.15 11.45 27.68
N ALA A 71 9.22 10.65 27.77
CA ALA A 71 10.25 10.60 26.74
C ALA A 71 9.72 10.08 25.39
N MET A 72 8.74 9.18 25.39
CA MET A 72 8.12 8.66 24.17
C MET A 72 6.90 9.45 23.69
N GLY A 73 6.21 10.17 24.58
CA GLY A 73 5.02 10.94 24.25
C GLY A 73 5.30 12.07 23.25
N ASP A 74 6.37 12.84 23.48
CA ASP A 74 6.74 13.98 22.64
C ASP A 74 7.04 13.61 21.17
N PRO A 75 7.87 12.58 20.87
CA PRO A 75 8.14 12.22 19.48
C PRO A 75 6.93 11.61 18.77
N ILE A 76 6.08 10.85 19.48
CA ILE A 76 4.86 10.25 18.89
C ILE A 76 3.82 11.34 18.59
N ALA A 77 3.61 12.27 19.51
CA ALA A 77 2.73 13.42 19.30
C ALA A 77 3.23 14.28 18.13
N ALA A 78 4.53 14.55 18.05
CA ALA A 78 5.12 15.30 16.93
C ALA A 78 5.00 14.55 15.59
N ALA A 79 5.18 13.22 15.58
CA ALA A 79 5.04 12.40 14.37
C ALA A 79 3.60 12.38 13.86
N THR A 80 2.63 12.14 14.74
CA THR A 80 1.19 12.15 14.39
C THR A 80 0.74 13.52 13.93
N GLN A 81 1.20 14.60 14.56
CA GLN A 81 0.92 15.97 14.13
C GLN A 81 1.50 16.27 12.74
N ARG A 82 2.75 15.86 12.46
CA ARG A 82 3.36 16.01 11.13
C ARG A 82 2.62 15.22 10.06
N GLN A 83 2.16 14.01 10.36
CA GLN A 83 1.36 13.21 9.43
C GLN A 83 0.02 13.90 9.13
N ARG A 84 -0.66 14.42 10.16
CA ARG A 84 -1.90 15.18 9.98
C ARG A 84 -1.69 16.46 9.17
N GLN A 85 -0.60 17.19 9.41
CA GLN A 85 -0.23 18.36 8.62
C GLN A 85 0.04 17.99 7.16
N ARG A 86 0.77 16.91 6.90
CA ARG A 86 1.01 16.42 5.54
C ARG A 86 -0.30 16.08 4.83
N ARG A 87 -1.24 15.41 5.50
CA ARG A 87 -2.57 15.10 4.95
C ARG A 87 -3.35 16.38 4.60
N LEU A 88 -3.32 17.40 5.46
CA LEU A 88 -3.98 18.67 5.18
C LEU A 88 -3.31 19.41 4.01
N LEU A 89 -1.98 19.39 3.92
CA LEU A 89 -1.26 19.98 2.79
C LEU A 89 -1.59 19.27 1.48
N THR A 90 -1.57 17.93 1.44
CA THR A 90 -1.94 17.17 0.24
C THR A 90 -3.38 17.41 -0.18
N ALA A 91 -4.31 17.51 0.79
CA ALA A 91 -5.70 17.87 0.51
C ALA A 91 -5.82 19.28 -0.10
N SER A 92 -5.04 20.24 0.40
CA SER A 92 -5.04 21.61 -0.14
C SER A 92 -4.51 21.69 -1.58
N PHE A 93 -3.48 20.88 -1.92
CA PHE A 93 -2.96 20.81 -3.29
C PHE A 93 -3.99 20.23 -4.26
N ALA A 94 -4.78 19.23 -3.86
CA ALA A 94 -5.84 18.67 -4.70
C ALA A 94 -6.91 19.72 -5.05
N VAL A 95 -7.32 20.53 -4.06
CA VAL A 95 -8.27 21.63 -4.29
C VAL A 95 -7.68 22.69 -5.20
N ALA A 96 -6.44 23.14 -4.94
CA ALA A 96 -5.79 24.16 -5.77
C ALA A 96 -5.62 23.71 -7.23
N ALA A 97 -5.26 22.44 -7.46
CA ALA A 97 -5.15 21.88 -8.80
C ALA A 97 -6.51 21.89 -9.54
N SER A 98 -7.61 21.56 -8.87
CA SER A 98 -8.95 21.59 -9.48
C SER A 98 -9.36 23.01 -9.91
N VAL A 99 -9.07 24.03 -9.10
CA VAL A 99 -9.35 25.43 -9.43
C VAL A 99 -8.51 25.90 -10.62
N ALA A 100 -7.22 25.50 -10.68
CA ALA A 100 -6.35 25.84 -11.81
C ALA A 100 -6.85 25.23 -13.14
N VAL A 101 -7.34 23.99 -13.13
CA VAL A 101 -7.93 23.35 -14.31
C VAL A 101 -9.20 24.10 -14.75
N ILE A 102 -10.10 24.44 -13.82
CA ILE A 102 -11.32 25.20 -14.15
C ILE A 102 -10.97 26.58 -14.73
N ALA A 103 -10.03 27.29 -14.11
CA ALA A 103 -9.58 28.60 -14.56
C ALA A 103 -8.94 28.54 -15.96
N THR A 104 -8.11 27.52 -16.22
CA THR A 104 -7.48 27.34 -17.54
C THR A 104 -8.48 26.97 -18.64
N VAL A 105 -9.49 26.14 -18.34
CA VAL A 105 -10.58 25.83 -19.27
C VAL A 105 -11.45 27.06 -19.52
N ALA A 106 -11.82 27.81 -18.48
CA ALA A 106 -12.60 29.03 -18.60
C ALA A 106 -11.84 30.10 -19.42
N TRP A 107 -10.54 30.28 -19.16
CA TRP A 107 -9.68 31.17 -19.95
C TRP A 107 -9.62 30.73 -21.41
N ARG A 108 -9.44 29.43 -21.68
CA ARG A 108 -9.43 28.90 -23.06
C ARG A 108 -10.76 29.17 -23.75
N MET A 109 -11.90 28.92 -23.11
CA MET A 109 -13.22 29.21 -23.69
C MET A 109 -13.43 30.70 -23.98
N LEU A 110 -12.92 31.59 -23.10
CA LEU A 110 -13.04 33.03 -23.29
C LEU A 110 -12.07 33.56 -24.37
N ALA A 111 -10.85 33.01 -24.43
CA ALA A 111 -9.86 33.36 -25.44
C ALA A 111 -10.18 32.79 -26.83
N LEU A 112 -10.87 31.65 -26.88
CA LEU A 112 -11.40 31.07 -28.10
C LEU A 112 -12.81 31.58 -28.45
N ALA A 113 -13.38 32.53 -27.70
CA ALA A 113 -14.65 33.17 -28.06
C ALA A 113 -14.48 33.80 -29.46
N PRO A 114 -15.00 33.16 -30.52
CA PRO A 114 -14.72 33.58 -31.88
C PRO A 114 -15.53 34.85 -32.11
N GLY A 115 -14.86 35.93 -32.46
CA GLY A 115 -15.48 36.92 -33.34
C GLY A 115 -16.08 36.14 -34.51
N SER A 116 -17.40 36.25 -34.62
CA SER A 116 -18.25 35.62 -35.60
C SER A 116 -17.74 35.82 -37.02
N ALA A 117 -16.97 34.86 -37.52
CA ALA A 117 -16.69 34.69 -38.94
C ALA A 117 -17.38 33.41 -39.41
N ARG A 118 -18.49 33.62 -40.12
CA ARG A 118 -19.26 32.59 -40.84
C ARG A 118 -18.35 31.73 -41.71
N GLY A 119 -18.64 30.44 -41.69
CA GLY A 119 -18.65 29.63 -42.90
C GLY A 119 -17.38 28.83 -43.16
N SER A 120 -17.43 27.55 -42.83
CA SER A 120 -17.23 26.47 -43.81
C SER A 120 -17.51 25.13 -43.15
N LEU A 121 -18.32 24.31 -43.83
CA LEU A 121 -18.61 22.94 -43.46
C LEU A 121 -17.32 22.10 -43.50
N PRO A 122 -16.96 21.39 -42.42
CA PRO A 122 -15.98 20.32 -42.49
C PRO A 122 -16.67 19.02 -42.95
N THR A 123 -16.07 18.41 -43.97
CA THR A 123 -16.39 17.09 -44.52
C THR A 123 -16.13 15.97 -43.50
N PRO A 124 -16.87 14.85 -43.58
CA PRO A 124 -16.69 13.70 -42.69
C PRO A 124 -15.37 12.97 -42.98
N HIS A 125 -14.45 12.97 -42.01
CA HIS A 125 -13.28 12.09 -42.07
C HIS A 125 -13.63 10.70 -41.54
N ASN A 126 -13.47 9.73 -42.44
CA ASN A 126 -13.55 8.29 -42.20
C ASN A 126 -12.64 7.84 -41.06
N VAL A 127 -13.23 7.14 -40.10
CA VAL A 127 -12.53 6.43 -39.02
C VAL A 127 -12.10 5.07 -39.57
N ALA A 128 -10.82 4.92 -39.89
CA ALA A 128 -10.22 3.62 -40.15
C ALA A 128 -10.09 2.89 -38.80
N GLN A 129 -10.90 1.84 -38.61
CA GLN A 129 -10.79 0.90 -37.50
C GLN A 129 -9.43 0.21 -37.55
N ARG A 130 -8.65 0.37 -36.49
CA ARG A 130 -7.40 -0.37 -36.28
C ARG A 130 -7.74 -1.68 -35.59
N GLU A 131 -7.66 -2.76 -36.35
CA GLU A 131 -7.84 -4.14 -35.91
C GLU A 131 -6.69 -4.55 -34.95
N VAL A 132 -7.07 -5.01 -33.76
CA VAL A 132 -6.13 -5.49 -32.72
C VAL A 132 -5.99 -6.99 -32.88
N ALA A 133 -4.78 -7.46 -33.18
CA ALA A 133 -4.44 -8.86 -33.29
C ALA A 133 -4.35 -9.55 -31.90
N PRO A 134 -4.96 -10.73 -31.70
CA PRO A 134 -4.77 -11.53 -30.49
C PRO A 134 -3.44 -12.29 -30.51
N GLY A 135 -2.60 -12.06 -29.51
CA GLY A 135 -1.34 -12.81 -29.28
C GLY A 135 -1.60 -14.20 -28.70
N ARG A 136 -1.04 -15.22 -29.35
CA ARG A 136 -0.95 -16.62 -28.89
C ARG A 136 0.14 -16.77 -27.83
N SER A 137 -0.18 -17.36 -26.68
CA SER A 137 0.78 -17.94 -25.75
C SER A 137 1.06 -19.40 -26.13
N PRO A 138 2.31 -19.83 -26.34
CA PRO A 138 2.64 -21.25 -26.49
C PRO A 138 2.63 -21.91 -25.11
N GLY A 139 1.79 -22.94 -24.96
CA GLY A 139 1.91 -23.90 -23.87
C GLY A 139 3.16 -24.74 -24.05
N LEU A 140 3.97 -24.83 -22.99
CA LEU A 140 5.00 -25.85 -22.84
C LEU A 140 4.46 -26.90 -21.86
N GLU A 141 3.97 -28.00 -22.44
CA GLU A 141 3.78 -29.25 -21.72
C GLU A 141 5.14 -29.76 -21.26
N GLN A 142 5.33 -29.85 -19.95
CA GLN A 142 6.49 -30.47 -19.33
C GLN A 142 6.08 -31.89 -18.87
N PRO A 143 6.63 -32.97 -19.46
CA PRO A 143 6.29 -34.32 -19.04
C PRO A 143 6.84 -34.62 -17.64
N ALA A 144 5.95 -35.15 -16.81
CA ALA A 144 6.24 -35.63 -15.46
C ALA A 144 7.21 -36.83 -15.52
N GLN A 145 8.33 -36.72 -14.81
CA GLN A 145 9.14 -37.89 -14.46
C GLN A 145 8.83 -38.34 -13.02
N PRO A 146 8.74 -39.65 -12.75
CA PRO A 146 8.55 -40.17 -11.41
C PRO A 146 9.85 -40.03 -10.62
N ARG A 147 9.85 -39.14 -9.61
CA ARG A 147 10.95 -39.01 -8.65
C ARG A 147 10.80 -40.07 -7.57
N GLU A 148 11.71 -41.02 -7.60
CA GLU A 148 11.99 -41.98 -6.53
C GLU A 148 12.33 -41.21 -5.25
N GLN A 149 11.49 -41.37 -4.23
CA GLN A 149 11.55 -40.64 -2.95
C GLN A 149 12.74 -41.10 -2.13
N LEU A 150 13.91 -40.49 -2.38
CA LEU A 150 15.02 -40.54 -1.45
C LEU A 150 14.68 -39.58 -0.28
N LYS A 151 14.39 -40.15 0.89
CA LYS A 151 14.08 -39.42 2.13
C LYS A 151 15.35 -38.71 2.65
N ILE A 152 15.77 -37.65 1.97
CA ILE A 152 16.87 -36.78 2.38
C ILE A 152 16.31 -35.83 3.43
N GLN A 153 16.75 -35.96 4.68
CA GLN A 153 16.55 -34.91 5.68
C GLN A 153 17.45 -33.72 5.31
N THR A 154 16.98 -32.87 4.39
CA THR A 154 17.65 -31.62 4.04
C THR A 154 17.44 -30.60 5.15
N VAL A 155 18.36 -30.57 6.12
CA VAL A 155 18.44 -29.48 7.08
C VAL A 155 19.10 -28.30 6.37
N ALA A 156 18.31 -27.31 5.95
CA ALA A 156 18.83 -26.06 5.42
C ALA A 156 19.61 -25.34 6.53
N ARG A 157 20.93 -25.28 6.40
CA ARG A 157 21.80 -24.54 7.33
C ARG A 157 22.06 -23.17 6.73
N PHE A 158 21.41 -22.14 7.26
CA PHE A 158 21.65 -20.76 6.88
C PHE A 158 22.96 -20.28 7.51
N THR A 159 23.95 -19.97 6.69
CA THR A 159 25.13 -19.23 7.14
C THR A 159 24.70 -17.78 7.37
N ALA A 160 24.75 -17.32 8.61
CA ALA A 160 24.42 -15.93 8.95
C ALA A 160 25.34 -14.97 8.18
N GLY A 161 24.84 -14.42 7.07
CA GLY A 161 25.32 -13.15 6.54
C GLY A 161 24.76 -12.03 7.42
N ALA A 162 25.54 -10.96 7.61
CA ALA A 162 25.29 -9.94 8.64
C ALA A 162 23.96 -9.15 8.52
N ASP A 163 23.16 -9.36 7.47
CA ASP A 163 22.22 -8.33 6.99
C ASP A 163 20.73 -8.74 6.97
N GLY A 164 20.35 -9.78 7.72
CA GLY A 164 18.92 -10.08 7.90
C GLY A 164 18.58 -11.14 8.94
N ILE A 165 17.32 -11.13 9.35
CA ILE A 165 16.72 -12.09 10.28
C ILE A 165 15.86 -13.06 9.46
N ALA A 166 16.15 -14.35 9.55
CA ALA A 166 15.41 -15.41 8.89
C ALA A 166 14.60 -16.20 9.94
N ILE A 167 13.28 -16.23 9.80
CA ILE A 167 12.38 -16.95 10.71
C ILE A 167 11.77 -18.15 9.95
N PRO A 168 12.02 -19.40 10.37
CA PRO A 168 11.39 -20.55 9.76
C PRO A 168 9.90 -20.61 10.13
N ILE A 169 9.05 -20.88 9.15
CA ILE A 169 7.61 -21.10 9.33
C ILE A 169 7.34 -22.59 9.12
N ALA A 170 6.53 -23.20 10.00
CA ALA A 170 6.14 -24.59 9.86
C ALA A 170 5.38 -24.80 8.52
N SER A 171 5.83 -25.79 7.74
CA SER A 171 5.14 -26.23 6.52
C SER A 171 4.47 -27.57 6.76
N GLU A 172 3.30 -27.79 6.16
CA GLU A 172 2.62 -29.09 6.15
C GLU A 172 3.36 -30.11 5.25
N SER A 173 4.23 -29.62 4.36
CA SER A 173 5.03 -30.46 3.46
C SER A 173 6.43 -30.71 4.05
N PRO A 174 6.82 -31.97 4.32
CA PRO A 174 8.11 -32.28 4.94
C PRO A 174 9.32 -31.97 4.03
N GLU A 175 9.08 -31.76 2.74
CA GLU A 175 10.11 -31.43 1.74
C GLU A 175 10.24 -29.91 1.49
N VAL A 176 9.40 -29.08 2.12
CA VAL A 176 9.37 -27.63 1.89
C VAL A 176 9.65 -26.91 3.20
N THR A 177 10.74 -26.14 3.23
CA THR A 177 11.01 -25.18 4.32
C THR A 177 10.66 -23.79 3.84
N ILE A 178 9.65 -23.17 4.45
CA ILE A 178 9.30 -21.77 4.19
C ILE A 178 10.05 -20.92 5.21
N VAL A 179 10.74 -19.90 4.73
CA VAL A 179 11.49 -18.97 5.58
C VAL A 179 11.05 -17.55 5.27
N GLN A 180 10.62 -16.83 6.30
CA GLN A 180 10.32 -15.41 6.20
C GLN A 180 11.59 -14.61 6.52
N PHE A 181 12.00 -13.78 5.57
CA PHE A 181 13.23 -12.99 5.67
C PHE A 181 12.91 -11.51 5.89
N TYR A 182 13.50 -10.94 6.93
CA TYR A 182 13.43 -9.51 7.24
C TYR A 182 14.80 -8.88 7.02
N SER A 183 14.93 -7.94 6.09
CA SER A 183 16.19 -7.22 5.89
C SER A 183 16.39 -6.20 7.01
N THR A 184 17.59 -6.17 7.60
CA THR A 184 17.97 -5.14 8.57
C THR A 184 18.52 -3.89 7.87
N THR A 185 18.93 -4.02 6.60
CA THR A 185 19.57 -2.97 5.80
C THR A 185 18.71 -1.73 5.58
N ASP A 186 17.38 -1.87 5.58
CA ASP A 186 16.49 -0.76 5.26
C ASP A 186 16.33 0.22 6.43
N ALA A 187 16.41 -0.29 7.66
CA ALA A 187 16.49 0.53 8.87
C ALA A 187 17.87 1.22 8.97
N ASP A 188 18.95 0.51 8.67
CA ASP A 188 20.31 1.06 8.70
C ASP A 188 20.53 2.14 7.63
N ARG A 189 20.03 1.95 6.41
CA ARG A 189 20.09 2.98 5.35
C ARG A 189 19.36 4.26 5.75
N ARG A 190 18.23 4.16 6.45
CA ARG A 190 17.50 5.33 6.95
C ARG A 190 18.28 6.06 8.04
N MET A 191 18.89 5.31 8.96
CA MET A 191 19.75 5.88 10.00
C MET A 191 20.99 6.57 9.42
N GLN A 192 21.65 5.95 8.43
CA GLN A 192 22.82 6.52 7.78
C GLN A 192 22.48 7.81 7.01
N ARG A 193 21.38 7.80 6.24
CA ARG A 193 20.91 8.99 5.51
C ARG A 193 20.53 10.13 6.45
N ARG A 194 20.00 9.81 7.64
CA ARG A 194 19.71 10.80 8.68
C ARG A 194 20.99 11.43 9.24
N ARG A 195 22.03 10.63 9.53
CA ARG A 195 23.33 11.14 9.98
C ARG A 195 23.99 12.03 8.95
N GLU A 196 23.92 11.66 7.66
CA GLU A 196 24.44 12.49 6.56
C GLU A 196 23.72 13.84 6.47
N LEU A 197 22.39 13.85 6.67
CA LEU A 197 21.61 15.09 6.68
C LEU A 197 21.93 15.96 7.91
N GLU A 198 22.08 15.36 9.09
CA GLU A 198 22.47 16.07 10.31
C GLU A 198 23.88 16.67 10.18
N ALA A 199 24.83 15.94 9.59
CA ALA A 199 26.17 16.44 9.31
C ALA A 199 26.15 17.64 8.32
N LYS A 200 25.40 17.53 7.22
CA LYS A 200 25.22 18.63 6.27
C LYS A 200 24.56 19.86 6.90
N TYR A 201 23.62 19.66 7.82
CA TYR A 201 22.93 20.75 8.49
C TYR A 201 23.85 21.47 9.49
N GLN A 202 24.71 20.74 10.20
CA GLN A 202 25.73 21.34 11.06
C GLN A 202 26.74 22.16 10.26
N GLU A 203 27.15 21.68 9.08
CA GLU A 203 28.05 22.42 8.19
C GLU A 203 27.46 23.76 7.71
N LEU A 204 26.16 23.80 7.42
CA LEU A 204 25.46 25.02 6.96
C LEU A 204 25.21 26.06 8.06
N ILE A 205 25.24 25.68 9.34
CA ILE A 205 24.99 26.57 10.47
C ILE A 205 26.28 27.01 11.16
N GLY A 206 27.34 26.20 11.05
CA GLY A 206 28.62 26.43 11.72
C GLY A 206 29.68 27.19 10.93
N GLY A 207 29.40 27.63 9.70
CA GLY A 207 30.31 28.40 8.83
C GLY A 207 29.76 29.78 8.47
#